data_AF-G4Z6J1-F1
#
_entry.id   AF-G4Z6J1-F1
#
_cell.length_a   1.000
_cell.length_b   1.000
_cell.length_c   1.000
_cell.angle_alpha   90.00
_cell.angle_beta   90.00
_cell.angle_gamma   90.00
#
_symmetry.space_group_name_H-M   'P 1'
#
loop_
_entity.id
_entity.type
_entity.pdbx_description
1 polymer ?
#
loop_
_entity_poly.entity_id
_entity_poly.type
_entity_poly.pdbx_seq_one_letter_code
_entity_poly.pdbx_strand_id
1 'polypeptide(L)'
;MSSTSPLPASRRERLRGFCKARFSKLVDAWFAVQLAHYGGKYSIERMLALEEYSRDTSLTRVLLVTVGSPLLVFAVVLLQESIPLQDPAAGWKANYGFWFRVGIVGIAVGIATTVHLRLWIGIHKISTLCTIFYCIATGIGYISSGIAAATVWVFPIPFYMFTLGGVTSLIILAYIRIVMGSRAFWEIFHQHELLRRMKQISILQAFLYVVYPFYQVLFTKTNHTNYELPVIMLLPAFRLVIKKVFAMAASHKEDMIPVHAVFTVDFFDALYLATFMQSLSMSTLVAIVIVDIMQNAVELQELHQRTLRIIARTQRVVGPTTNTAYNGNLLEAVRSLCSSSGILQSQIRAGISVRSCIEHQVSPESNSLLTILENARQTGSIAKLFDHLPSINRVPSQSASIHERRSN
;
A
#
# COMPACT_ATOMS: atom_id res chain seq x y z
N MET A 1 64.57 -22.92 -20.34
CA MET A 1 63.46 -22.62 -21.26
C MET A 1 62.40 -23.70 -21.13
N SER A 2 61.28 -23.42 -20.47
CA SER A 2 59.99 -24.10 -20.71
C SER A 2 58.90 -23.27 -20.03
N SER A 3 58.43 -22.25 -20.75
CA SER A 3 57.30 -21.42 -20.36
C SER A 3 56.00 -22.24 -20.45
N THR A 4 55.43 -22.61 -19.31
CA THR A 4 54.07 -23.14 -19.24
C THR A 4 53.08 -21.98 -19.24
N SER A 5 52.62 -21.61 -20.43
CA SER A 5 51.47 -20.74 -20.64
C SER A 5 50.22 -21.35 -19.98
N PRO A 6 49.40 -20.58 -19.23
CA PRO A 6 48.16 -21.09 -18.68
C PRO A 6 47.18 -21.44 -19.80
N LEU A 7 46.63 -22.65 -19.78
CA LEU A 7 45.57 -23.10 -20.67
C LEU A 7 44.39 -22.11 -20.65
N PRO A 8 43.84 -21.72 -21.82
CA PRO A 8 42.72 -20.80 -21.87
C PRO A 8 41.48 -21.47 -21.25
N ALA A 9 40.92 -20.84 -20.22
CA ALA A 9 39.66 -21.25 -19.59
C ALA A 9 38.63 -21.61 -20.68
N SER A 10 38.07 -22.81 -20.58
CA SER A 10 37.20 -23.35 -21.62
C SER A 10 36.06 -22.36 -21.88
N ARG A 11 35.70 -22.13 -23.15
CA ARG A 11 34.64 -21.18 -23.55
C ARG A 11 33.34 -21.39 -22.75
N ARG A 12 33.10 -22.63 -22.29
CA ARG A 12 31.99 -23.05 -21.44
C ARG A 12 32.03 -22.47 -20.02
N GLU A 13 33.21 -22.36 -19.40
CA GLU A 13 33.37 -21.75 -18.06
C GLU A 13 33.20 -20.24 -18.09
N ARG A 14 33.69 -19.57 -19.15
CA ARG A 14 33.43 -18.14 -19.38
C ARG A 14 31.94 -17.86 -19.58
N LEU A 15 31.25 -18.68 -20.37
CA LEU A 15 29.80 -18.59 -20.55
C LEU A 15 29.05 -18.83 -19.24
N ARG A 16 29.43 -19.85 -18.46
CA ARG A 16 28.81 -20.14 -17.15
C ARG A 16 29.02 -19.02 -16.15
N GLY A 17 30.22 -18.43 -16.08
CA GLY A 17 30.53 -17.28 -15.24
C GLY A 17 29.74 -16.03 -15.64
N PHE A 18 29.64 -15.75 -16.94
CA PHE A 18 28.84 -14.64 -17.47
C PHE A 18 27.34 -14.82 -17.21
N CYS A 19 26.80 -16.02 -17.43
CA CYS A 19 25.42 -16.35 -17.11
C CYS A 19 25.14 -16.25 -15.61
N LYS A 20 26.04 -16.75 -14.76
CA LYS A 20 25.89 -16.66 -13.30
C LYS A 20 25.96 -15.20 -12.81
N ALA A 21 26.84 -14.38 -13.38
CA ALA A 21 26.95 -12.97 -13.04
C ALA A 21 25.72 -12.17 -13.52
N ARG A 22 25.21 -12.45 -14.73
CA ARG A 22 23.96 -11.86 -15.22
C ARG A 22 22.75 -12.33 -14.41
N PHE A 23 22.70 -13.60 -14.05
CA PHE A 23 21.66 -14.16 -13.19
C PHE A 23 21.71 -13.51 -11.80
N SER A 24 22.89 -13.39 -11.18
CA SER A 24 23.06 -12.68 -9.92
C SER A 24 22.61 -11.22 -10.04
N LYS A 25 23.02 -10.49 -11.08
CA LYS A 25 22.56 -9.10 -11.29
C LYS A 25 21.06 -8.99 -11.52
N LEU A 26 20.45 -9.95 -12.22
CA LEU A 26 19.01 -10.01 -12.43
C LEU A 26 18.29 -10.33 -11.13
N VAL A 27 18.83 -11.22 -10.31
CA VAL A 27 18.33 -11.57 -8.98
C VAL A 27 18.49 -10.40 -8.02
N ASP A 28 19.61 -9.68 -8.04
CA ASP A 28 19.84 -8.48 -7.23
C ASP A 28 18.94 -7.32 -7.69
N ALA A 29 18.74 -7.16 -9.00
CA ALA A 29 17.78 -6.19 -9.54
C ALA A 29 16.33 -6.60 -9.22
N TRP A 30 16.02 -7.90 -9.24
CA TRP A 30 14.73 -8.46 -8.85
C TRP A 30 14.47 -8.23 -7.36
N PHE A 31 15.46 -8.47 -6.48
CA PHE A 31 15.40 -8.20 -5.05
C PHE A 31 15.33 -6.69 -4.74
N ALA A 32 16.01 -5.85 -5.53
CA ALA A 32 15.88 -4.40 -5.45
C ALA A 32 14.50 -3.91 -5.92
N VAL A 33 13.81 -4.71 -6.74
CA VAL A 33 12.44 -4.46 -7.20
C VAL A 33 11.40 -5.19 -6.33
N GLN A 34 11.80 -6.11 -5.46
CA GLN A 34 10.88 -6.78 -4.56
C GLN A 34 10.37 -5.80 -3.50
N LEU A 35 9.11 -6.03 -3.15
CA LEU A 35 8.19 -5.21 -2.36
C LEU A 35 8.81 -4.46 -1.18
N ALA A 36 9.83 -5.06 -0.60
CA ALA A 36 10.44 -4.63 0.63
C ALA A 36 11.42 -3.45 0.43
N HIS A 37 11.76 -3.06 -0.82
CA HIS A 37 12.45 -1.80 -1.14
C HIS A 37 11.49 -0.63 -1.44
N TYR A 38 10.20 -0.89 -1.69
CA TYR A 38 9.22 0.10 -2.19
C TYR A 38 8.40 0.86 -1.13
N GLY A 39 8.84 0.88 0.13
CA GLY A 39 8.55 2.06 0.96
C GLY A 39 7.21 2.11 1.67
N GLY A 40 6.75 0.99 2.25
CA GLY A 40 5.91 1.11 3.44
C GLY A 40 6.78 1.45 4.64
N LYS A 41 6.99 2.74 4.94
CA LYS A 41 7.49 3.10 6.27
C LYS A 41 6.30 3.04 7.21
N TYR A 42 6.37 2.15 8.20
CA TYR A 42 5.37 2.08 9.25
C TYR A 42 5.60 3.22 10.24
N SER A 43 4.55 4.00 10.49
CA SER A 43 4.58 5.00 11.57
C SER A 43 4.63 4.33 12.95
N ILE A 44 5.21 5.05 13.92
CA ILE A 44 5.25 4.61 15.32
C ILE A 44 3.82 4.44 15.86
N GLU A 45 2.93 5.38 15.56
CA GLU A 45 1.52 5.32 15.94
C GLU A 45 0.85 4.02 15.50
N ARG A 46 1.06 3.61 14.25
CA ARG A 46 0.48 2.38 13.72
C ARG A 46 1.03 1.12 14.40
N MET A 47 2.32 1.12 14.74
CA MET A 47 2.94 0.00 15.46
C MET A 47 2.45 -0.09 16.90
N LEU A 48 2.31 1.04 17.59
CA LEU A 48 1.74 1.09 18.95
C LEU A 48 0.27 0.66 18.95
N ALA A 49 -0.52 1.13 17.98
CA ALA A 49 -1.92 0.71 17.83
C ALA A 49 -2.05 -0.80 17.59
N LEU A 50 -1.17 -1.39 16.78
CA LEU A 50 -1.16 -2.83 16.53
C LEU A 50 -0.72 -3.64 17.76
N GLU A 51 0.26 -3.14 18.52
CA GLU A 51 0.70 -3.76 19.77
C GLU A 51 -0.42 -3.76 20.82
N GLU A 52 -1.06 -2.61 21.03
CA GLU A 52 -2.18 -2.45 21.97
C GLU A 52 -3.35 -3.35 21.58
N TYR A 53 -3.71 -3.37 20.30
CA TYR A 53 -4.72 -4.28 19.78
C TYR A 53 -4.35 -5.74 20.02
N SER A 54 -3.11 -6.15 19.73
CA SER A 54 -2.68 -7.55 19.88
C SER A 54 -2.63 -8.00 21.34
N ARG A 55 -2.36 -7.08 22.26
CA ARG A 55 -2.31 -7.35 23.71
C ARG A 55 -3.71 -7.49 24.31
N ASP A 56 -4.63 -6.61 23.90
CA ASP A 56 -5.92 -6.46 24.56
C ASP A 56 -7.05 -7.25 23.86
N THR A 57 -6.78 -7.89 22.71
CA THR A 57 -7.79 -8.67 21.98
C THR A 57 -7.58 -10.18 22.00
N SER A 58 -8.69 -10.92 22.06
CA SER A 58 -8.67 -12.38 21.99
C SER A 58 -8.37 -12.88 20.57
N LEU A 59 -7.72 -14.04 20.49
CA LEU A 59 -7.41 -14.72 19.23
C LEU A 59 -8.67 -14.92 18.37
N THR A 60 -9.81 -15.25 19.00
CA THR A 60 -11.10 -15.39 18.31
C THR A 60 -11.52 -14.11 17.58
N ARG A 61 -11.36 -12.93 18.21
CA ARG A 61 -11.66 -11.65 17.57
C ARG A 61 -10.71 -11.40 16.39
N VAL A 62 -9.42 -11.70 16.57
CA VAL A 62 -8.43 -11.56 15.50
C VAL A 62 -8.79 -12.42 14.29
N LEU A 63 -9.08 -13.71 14.49
CA LEU A 63 -9.50 -14.62 13.42
C LEU A 63 -10.81 -14.18 12.77
N LEU A 64 -11.81 -13.77 13.56
CA LEU A 64 -13.09 -13.29 13.04
C LEU A 64 -12.91 -12.06 12.15
N VAL A 65 -12.06 -11.10 12.56
CA VAL A 65 -11.81 -9.89 11.77
C VAL A 65 -11.01 -10.21 10.51
N THR A 66 -9.93 -10.99 10.64
CA THR A 66 -9.02 -11.28 9.51
C THR A 66 -9.62 -12.23 8.48
N VAL A 67 -10.36 -13.25 8.90
CA VAL A 67 -10.97 -14.24 7.98
C VAL A 67 -12.41 -13.87 7.66
N GLY A 68 -13.18 -13.42 8.66
CA GLY A 68 -14.60 -13.10 8.48
C GLY A 68 -14.84 -11.89 7.57
N SER A 69 -13.97 -10.87 7.59
CA SER A 69 -14.13 -9.71 6.71
C SER A 69 -14.01 -10.08 5.22
N PRO A 70 -12.95 -10.80 4.76
CA PRO A 70 -12.90 -11.33 3.40
C PRO A 70 -14.07 -12.28 3.07
N LEU A 71 -14.42 -13.19 3.99
CA LEU A 71 -15.53 -14.13 3.76
C LEU A 71 -16.87 -13.43 3.55
N LEU A 72 -17.13 -12.34 4.29
CA LEU A 72 -18.33 -11.54 4.09
C LEU A 72 -18.37 -10.93 2.69
N VAL A 73 -17.23 -10.41 2.20
CA VAL A 73 -17.12 -9.88 0.84
C VAL A 73 -17.37 -10.99 -0.18
N PHE A 74 -16.78 -12.18 0.00
CA PHE A 74 -17.03 -13.33 -0.88
C PHE A 74 -18.49 -13.76 -0.86
N ALA A 75 -19.15 -13.79 0.29
CA ALA A 75 -20.56 -14.12 0.39
C ALA A 75 -21.44 -13.13 -0.39
N VAL A 76 -21.16 -11.83 -0.30
CA VAL A 76 -21.87 -10.80 -1.07
C VAL A 76 -21.65 -10.98 -2.57
N VAL A 77 -20.41 -11.26 -2.99
CA VAL A 77 -20.10 -11.52 -4.41
C VAL A 77 -20.81 -12.78 -4.91
N LEU A 78 -20.80 -13.88 -4.15
CA LEU A 78 -21.49 -15.11 -4.52
C LEU A 78 -23.02 -14.92 -4.59
N LEU A 79 -23.60 -14.15 -3.66
CA LEU A 79 -25.00 -13.79 -3.70
C LEU A 79 -25.33 -12.96 -4.93
N GLN A 80 -24.47 -12.00 -5.29
CA GLN A 80 -24.60 -11.25 -6.54
C GLN A 80 -24.50 -12.17 -7.78
N GLU A 81 -23.56 -13.11 -7.78
CA GLU A 81 -23.37 -14.07 -8.87
C GLU A 81 -24.51 -15.09 -9.00
N SER A 82 -25.29 -15.31 -7.94
CA SER A 82 -26.47 -16.18 -8.00
C SER A 82 -27.61 -15.61 -8.86
N ILE A 83 -27.58 -14.31 -9.17
CA ILE A 83 -28.62 -13.63 -9.95
C ILE A 83 -28.37 -13.90 -11.43
N PRO A 84 -29.23 -14.64 -12.15
CA PRO A 84 -28.93 -15.08 -13.52
C PRO A 84 -28.80 -13.91 -14.48
N LEU A 85 -27.78 -13.98 -15.33
CA LEU A 85 -27.64 -13.12 -16.51
C LEU A 85 -28.46 -13.71 -17.66
N GLN A 86 -29.13 -12.83 -18.41
CA GLN A 86 -29.85 -13.21 -19.62
C GLN A 86 -28.91 -13.19 -20.82
N ASP A 87 -29.37 -13.68 -21.97
CA ASP A 87 -28.60 -13.60 -23.21
C ASP A 87 -28.32 -12.12 -23.56
N PRO A 88 -27.04 -11.72 -23.71
CA PRO A 88 -26.69 -10.36 -24.12
C PRO A 88 -27.32 -9.97 -25.46
N ALA A 89 -27.56 -10.93 -26.37
CA ALA A 89 -28.17 -10.68 -27.67
C ALA A 89 -29.64 -10.23 -27.58
N ALA A 90 -30.34 -10.56 -26.49
CA ALA A 90 -31.70 -10.09 -26.22
C ALA A 90 -31.76 -8.59 -25.87
N GLY A 91 -30.60 -7.93 -25.74
CA GLY A 91 -30.49 -6.51 -25.52
C GLY A 91 -30.73 -6.08 -24.07
N TRP A 92 -30.50 -4.80 -23.81
CA TRP A 92 -30.42 -4.26 -22.45
C TRP A 92 -31.73 -4.30 -21.66
N LYS A 93 -32.88 -4.30 -22.34
CA LYS A 93 -34.21 -4.35 -21.70
C LYS A 93 -34.55 -5.72 -21.13
N ALA A 94 -34.10 -6.79 -21.79
CA ALA A 94 -34.32 -8.16 -21.32
C ALA A 94 -33.36 -8.55 -20.18
N ASN A 95 -32.26 -7.82 -20.02
CA ASN A 95 -31.18 -8.12 -19.09
C ASN A 95 -31.38 -7.45 -17.71
N TYR A 96 -32.49 -7.73 -17.02
CA TYR A 96 -32.77 -7.14 -15.70
C TYR A 96 -31.77 -7.60 -14.61
N GLY A 97 -31.27 -8.83 -14.69
CA GLY A 97 -30.29 -9.36 -13.75
C GLY A 97 -28.97 -8.59 -13.78
N PHE A 98 -28.55 -8.16 -14.98
CA PHE A 98 -27.37 -7.32 -15.17
C PHE A 98 -27.50 -6.00 -14.40
N TRP A 99 -28.65 -5.32 -14.50
CA TRP A 99 -28.86 -4.04 -13.82
C TRP A 99 -28.87 -4.15 -12.29
N PHE A 100 -29.41 -5.23 -11.75
CA PHE A 100 -29.38 -5.45 -10.31
C PHE A 100 -27.94 -5.69 -9.81
N ARG A 101 -27.17 -6.52 -10.52
CA ARG A 101 -25.74 -6.74 -10.22
C ARG A 101 -24.95 -5.43 -10.28
N VAL A 102 -25.19 -4.60 -11.31
CA VAL A 102 -24.59 -3.27 -11.45
C VAL A 102 -24.95 -2.36 -10.26
N GLY A 103 -26.20 -2.39 -9.79
CA GLY A 103 -26.63 -1.63 -8.61
C GLY A 103 -25.87 -2.00 -7.35
N ILE A 104 -25.71 -3.31 -7.09
CA ILE A 104 -24.91 -3.82 -5.96
C ILE A 104 -23.47 -3.32 -6.06
N VAL A 105 -22.84 -3.44 -7.23
CA VAL A 105 -21.46 -2.98 -7.41
C VAL A 105 -21.36 -1.47 -7.27
N GLY A 106 -22.34 -0.70 -7.77
CA GLY A 106 -22.38 0.75 -7.59
C GLY A 106 -22.47 1.16 -6.12
N ILE A 107 -23.25 0.45 -5.29
CA ILE A 107 -23.29 0.64 -3.84
C ILE A 107 -21.92 0.33 -3.22
N ALA A 108 -21.29 -0.79 -3.61
CA ALA A 108 -19.96 -1.17 -3.12
C ALA A 108 -18.89 -0.14 -3.49
N VAL A 109 -18.93 0.39 -4.72
CA VAL A 109 -18.07 1.50 -5.18
C VAL A 109 -18.33 2.77 -4.37
N GLY A 110 -19.58 3.06 -4.03
CA GLY A 110 -19.94 4.15 -3.12
C GLY A 110 -19.28 3.98 -1.74
N ILE A 111 -19.42 2.81 -1.13
CA ILE A 111 -18.78 2.51 0.17
C ILE A 111 -17.26 2.68 0.05
N ALA A 112 -16.63 2.06 -0.94
CA ALA A 112 -15.20 2.17 -1.17
C ALA A 112 -14.78 3.63 -1.32
N THR A 113 -15.51 4.41 -2.11
CA THR A 113 -15.22 5.83 -2.35
C THR A 113 -15.30 6.65 -1.07
N THR A 114 -16.29 6.41 -0.20
CA THR A 114 -16.37 7.14 1.09
C THR A 114 -15.18 6.83 1.99
N VAL A 115 -14.70 5.59 1.98
CA VAL A 115 -13.47 5.20 2.68
C VAL A 115 -12.26 5.92 2.06
N HIS A 116 -12.16 6.00 0.74
CA HIS A 116 -11.09 6.73 0.07
C HIS A 116 -11.12 8.22 0.40
N LEU A 117 -12.29 8.87 0.36
CA LEU A 117 -12.44 10.28 0.70
C LEU A 117 -12.00 10.56 2.15
N ARG A 118 -12.36 9.69 3.09
CA ARG A 118 -11.96 9.81 4.49
C ARG A 118 -10.45 9.69 4.65
N LEU A 119 -9.84 8.65 4.06
CA LEU A 119 -8.41 8.36 4.23
C LEU A 119 -7.51 9.34 3.46
N TRP A 120 -7.94 9.78 2.28
CA TRP A 120 -7.11 10.60 1.42
C TRP A 120 -7.33 12.10 1.60
N ILE A 121 -8.58 12.53 1.78
CA ILE A 121 -8.95 13.95 1.92
C ILE A 121 -9.15 14.36 3.38
N GLY A 122 -9.25 13.40 4.32
CA GLY A 122 -9.38 13.70 5.74
C GLY A 122 -10.78 14.17 6.14
N ILE A 123 -11.80 13.83 5.37
CA ILE A 123 -13.19 14.25 5.63
C ILE A 123 -13.80 13.30 6.67
N HIS A 124 -13.68 13.64 7.95
CA HIS A 124 -14.13 12.79 9.06
C HIS A 124 -15.56 13.07 9.53
N LYS A 125 -16.11 14.26 9.27
CA LYS A 125 -17.38 14.76 9.84
C LYS A 125 -18.64 14.44 9.03
N ILE A 126 -18.66 13.33 8.30
CA ILE A 126 -19.82 12.96 7.48
C ILE A 126 -20.79 12.10 8.29
N SER A 127 -22.07 12.48 8.31
CA SER A 127 -23.15 11.68 8.90
C SER A 127 -23.33 10.34 8.18
N THR A 128 -23.57 9.26 8.93
CA THR A 128 -23.85 7.92 8.39
C THR A 128 -25.02 7.95 7.40
N LEU A 129 -26.05 8.74 7.68
CA LEU A 129 -27.21 8.87 6.80
C LEU A 129 -26.83 9.47 5.43
N CYS A 130 -25.99 10.50 5.41
CA CYS A 130 -25.47 11.08 4.16
C CYS A 130 -24.63 10.07 3.37
N THR A 131 -23.89 9.20 4.08
CA THR A 131 -23.10 8.12 3.46
C THR A 131 -24.03 7.08 2.80
N ILE A 132 -25.10 6.67 3.49
CA ILE A 132 -26.10 5.74 2.93
C ILE A 132 -26.76 6.32 1.68
N PHE A 133 -27.21 7.58 1.74
CA PHE A 133 -27.80 8.26 0.58
C PHE A 133 -26.84 8.32 -0.59
N TYR A 134 -25.56 8.60 -0.34
CA TYR A 134 -24.53 8.59 -1.38
C TYR A 134 -24.32 7.22 -2.02
N CYS A 135 -24.26 6.15 -1.23
CA CYS A 135 -24.10 4.80 -1.76
C CYS A 135 -25.28 4.40 -2.64
N ILE A 136 -26.51 4.71 -2.20
CA ILE A 136 -27.73 4.46 -2.99
C ILE A 136 -27.72 5.30 -4.27
N ALA A 137 -27.39 6.59 -4.18
CA ALA A 137 -27.30 7.48 -5.33
C ALA A 137 -26.25 7.01 -6.35
N THR A 138 -25.13 6.46 -5.86
CA THR A 138 -24.09 5.87 -6.72
C THR A 138 -24.61 4.64 -7.44
N GLY A 139 -25.29 3.72 -6.74
CA GLY A 139 -25.94 2.55 -7.35
C GLY A 139 -26.96 2.93 -8.44
N ILE A 140 -27.87 3.86 -8.13
CA ILE A 140 -28.87 4.36 -9.09
C ILE A 140 -28.19 5.06 -10.27
N GLY A 141 -27.16 5.87 -10.00
CA GLY A 141 -26.41 6.60 -11.02
C GLY A 141 -25.68 5.68 -12.01
N TYR A 142 -25.13 4.56 -11.54
CA TYR A 142 -24.56 3.53 -12.42
C TYR A 142 -25.63 2.90 -13.31
N ILE A 143 -26.76 2.48 -12.74
CA ILE A 143 -27.86 1.87 -13.50
C ILE A 143 -28.38 2.86 -14.56
N SER A 144 -28.71 4.09 -14.18
CA SER A 144 -29.29 5.08 -15.10
C SER A 144 -28.32 5.47 -16.21
N SER A 145 -27.04 5.73 -15.87
CA SER A 145 -26.01 6.07 -16.85
C SER A 145 -25.68 4.89 -17.75
N GLY A 146 -25.71 3.67 -17.21
CA GLY A 146 -25.53 2.44 -17.98
C GLY A 146 -26.67 2.22 -18.96
N ILE A 147 -27.93 2.42 -18.56
CA ILE A 147 -29.08 2.34 -19.46
C ILE A 147 -28.96 3.39 -20.56
N ALA A 148 -28.64 4.64 -20.21
CA ALA A 148 -28.43 5.70 -21.20
C ALA A 148 -27.32 5.35 -22.20
N ALA A 149 -26.16 4.88 -21.72
CA ALA A 149 -25.07 4.45 -22.58
C ALA A 149 -25.47 3.25 -23.47
N ALA A 150 -26.21 2.28 -22.93
CA ALA A 150 -26.72 1.14 -23.69
C ALA A 150 -27.74 1.54 -24.76
N THR A 151 -28.50 2.62 -24.55
CA THR A 151 -29.44 3.14 -25.57
C THR A 151 -28.76 3.88 -26.71
N VAL A 152 -27.64 4.56 -26.45
CA VAL A 152 -26.96 5.41 -27.43
C VAL A 152 -25.82 4.69 -28.15
N TRP A 153 -25.17 3.73 -27.48
CA TRP A 153 -23.94 3.14 -27.99
C TRP A 153 -24.06 1.65 -28.30
N VAL A 154 -23.89 0.77 -27.30
CA VAL A 154 -23.92 -0.68 -27.48
C VAL A 154 -24.20 -1.39 -26.16
N PHE A 155 -24.86 -2.54 -26.23
CA PHE A 155 -25.03 -3.45 -25.11
C PHE A 155 -24.52 -4.85 -25.48
N PRO A 156 -23.74 -5.53 -24.62
CA PRO A 156 -23.22 -5.09 -23.33
C PRO A 156 -22.11 -4.03 -23.47
N ILE A 157 -22.01 -3.11 -22.51
CA ILE A 157 -21.03 -2.02 -22.55
C ILE A 157 -19.63 -2.58 -22.25
N PRO A 158 -18.64 -2.36 -23.13
CA PRO A 158 -17.28 -2.83 -22.91
C PRO A 158 -16.64 -2.10 -21.72
N PHE A 159 -15.91 -2.84 -20.88
CA PHE A 159 -15.21 -2.33 -19.70
C PHE A 159 -16.08 -1.41 -18.83
N TYR A 160 -17.30 -1.84 -18.51
CA TYR A 160 -18.36 -1.05 -17.87
C TYR A 160 -17.86 -0.10 -16.76
N MET A 161 -17.07 -0.62 -15.80
CA MET A 161 -16.55 0.16 -14.66
C MET A 161 -15.57 1.27 -15.08
N PHE A 162 -14.75 1.01 -16.12
CA PHE A 162 -13.84 2.01 -16.67
C PHE A 162 -14.61 3.05 -17.47
N THR A 163 -15.49 2.62 -18.38
CA THR A 163 -16.29 3.48 -19.25
C THR A 163 -17.16 4.45 -18.45
N LEU A 164 -17.78 3.99 -17.36
CA LEU A 164 -18.62 4.82 -16.49
C LEU A 164 -17.86 5.42 -15.29
N GLY A 165 -16.53 5.33 -15.23
CA GLY A 165 -15.74 5.93 -14.15
C GLY A 165 -15.95 7.45 -14.01
N GLY A 166 -16.25 8.14 -15.12
CA GLY A 166 -16.61 9.56 -15.12
C GLY A 166 -17.89 9.86 -14.33
N VAL A 167 -18.88 8.98 -14.36
CA VAL A 167 -20.14 9.12 -13.63
C VAL A 167 -19.89 9.16 -12.13
N THR A 168 -19.05 8.25 -11.62
CA THR A 168 -18.67 8.23 -10.20
C THR A 168 -18.01 9.54 -9.80
N SER A 169 -17.12 10.08 -10.63
CA SER A 169 -16.46 11.36 -10.37
C SER A 169 -17.45 12.53 -10.26
N LEU A 170 -18.48 12.57 -11.13
CA LEU A 170 -19.55 13.58 -11.07
C LEU A 170 -20.41 13.45 -9.81
N ILE A 171 -20.79 12.22 -9.45
CA ILE A 171 -21.59 11.94 -8.24
C ILE A 171 -20.80 12.32 -6.98
N ILE A 172 -19.49 12.03 -6.92
CA ILE A 172 -18.61 12.46 -5.83
C ILE A 172 -18.58 13.99 -5.74
N LEU A 173 -18.42 14.68 -6.87
CA LEU A 173 -18.34 16.14 -6.90
C LEU A 173 -19.63 16.78 -6.37
N ALA A 174 -20.77 16.29 -6.84
CA ALA A 174 -22.08 16.70 -6.35
C ALA A 174 -22.25 16.40 -4.86
N TYR A 175 -21.83 15.21 -4.42
CA TYR A 175 -21.90 14.80 -3.02
C TYR A 175 -21.10 15.71 -2.09
N ILE A 176 -19.83 15.97 -2.41
CA ILE A 176 -18.97 16.89 -1.63
C ILE A 176 -19.61 18.28 -1.62
N ARG A 177 -20.12 18.75 -2.75
CA ARG A 177 -20.74 20.07 -2.87
C ARG A 177 -22.02 20.22 -2.04
N ILE A 178 -22.83 19.16 -1.94
CA ILE A 178 -24.10 19.13 -1.18
C ILE A 178 -23.83 19.00 0.32
N VAL A 179 -22.98 18.04 0.72
CA VAL A 179 -22.77 17.70 2.13
C VAL A 179 -21.83 18.67 2.84
N MET A 180 -20.75 19.12 2.17
CA MET A 180 -19.74 19.99 2.78
C MET A 180 -19.96 21.48 2.46
N GLY A 181 -20.88 21.79 1.54
CA GLY A 181 -21.17 23.14 1.10
C GLY A 181 -20.13 23.74 0.15
N SER A 182 -20.45 24.90 -0.42
CA SER A 182 -19.64 25.52 -1.48
C SER A 182 -18.23 25.92 -1.02
N ARG A 183 -18.07 26.37 0.23
CA ARG A 183 -16.80 26.86 0.73
C ARG A 183 -15.76 25.74 0.88
N ALA A 184 -16.13 24.65 1.55
CA ALA A 184 -15.25 23.50 1.72
C ALA A 184 -14.98 22.77 0.38
N PHE A 185 -15.95 22.78 -0.53
CA PHE A 185 -15.77 22.28 -1.88
C PHE A 185 -14.65 23.01 -2.63
N TRP A 186 -14.67 24.35 -2.63
CA TRP A 186 -13.63 25.15 -3.28
C TRP A 186 -12.27 25.01 -2.60
N GLU A 187 -12.23 24.86 -1.27
CA GLU A 187 -11.00 24.60 -0.53
C GLU A 187 -10.33 23.29 -0.99
N ILE A 188 -11.10 22.19 -1.07
CA ILE A 188 -10.61 20.90 -1.58
C ILE A 188 -10.22 21.03 -3.06
N PHE A 189 -11.01 21.76 -3.85
CA PHE A 189 -10.74 21.95 -5.27
C PHE A 189 -9.44 22.72 -5.53
N HIS A 190 -9.13 23.70 -4.68
CA HIS A 190 -7.91 24.50 -4.74
C HIS A 190 -6.66 23.69 -4.34
N GLN A 191 -6.83 22.59 -3.60
CA GLN A 191 -5.76 21.63 -3.32
C GLN A 191 -5.48 20.71 -4.54
N HIS A 192 -5.08 21.33 -5.65
CA HIS A 192 -4.84 20.66 -6.93
C HIS A 192 -3.85 19.50 -6.83
N GLU A 193 -2.86 19.57 -5.94
CA GLU A 193 -1.88 18.51 -5.76
C GLU A 193 -2.48 17.25 -5.11
N LEU A 194 -3.35 17.41 -4.11
CA LEU A 194 -4.04 16.29 -3.46
C LEU A 194 -4.99 15.61 -4.45
N LEU A 195 -5.78 16.41 -5.19
CA LEU A 195 -6.71 15.90 -6.20
C LEU A 195 -5.99 15.22 -7.37
N ARG A 196 -4.86 15.77 -7.83
CA ARG A 196 -4.04 15.14 -8.87
C ARG A 196 -3.53 13.77 -8.44
N ARG A 197 -3.05 13.66 -7.20
CA ARG A 197 -2.54 12.40 -6.63
C ARG A 197 -3.66 11.37 -6.42
N MET A 198 -4.81 11.79 -5.88
CA MET A 198 -6.01 10.97 -5.79
C MET A 198 -6.44 10.44 -7.15
N LYS A 199 -6.58 11.32 -8.14
CA LYS A 199 -6.92 10.97 -9.52
C LYS A 199 -5.92 9.98 -10.11
N GLN A 200 -4.63 10.18 -9.88
CA GLN A 200 -3.58 9.27 -10.37
C GLN A 200 -3.75 7.85 -9.79
N ILE A 201 -4.04 7.74 -8.49
CA ILE A 201 -4.29 6.45 -7.84
C ILE A 201 -5.58 5.81 -8.36
N SER A 202 -6.66 6.57 -8.51
CA SER A 202 -7.92 6.07 -9.06
C SER A 202 -7.78 5.61 -10.52
N ILE A 203 -7.03 6.32 -11.36
CA ILE A 203 -6.72 5.90 -12.73
C ILE A 203 -5.91 4.61 -12.72
N LEU A 204 -4.94 4.49 -11.82
CA LEU A 204 -4.10 3.30 -11.74
C LEU A 204 -4.89 2.07 -11.27
N GLN A 205 -5.85 2.24 -10.37
CA GLN A 205 -6.81 1.19 -10.01
C GLN A 205 -7.73 0.86 -11.20
N ALA A 206 -8.24 1.86 -11.90
CA ALA A 206 -9.10 1.65 -13.05
C ALA A 206 -8.38 0.92 -14.20
N PHE A 207 -7.08 1.16 -14.35
CA PHE A 207 -6.23 0.46 -15.33
C PHE A 207 -6.16 -1.05 -15.08
N LEU A 208 -6.19 -1.50 -13.82
CA LEU A 208 -6.24 -2.94 -13.50
C LEU A 208 -7.49 -3.61 -14.11
N TYR A 209 -8.65 -2.93 -14.12
CA TYR A 209 -9.87 -3.47 -14.74
C TYR A 209 -9.76 -3.69 -16.25
N VAL A 210 -8.83 -3.02 -16.92
CA VAL A 210 -8.63 -3.14 -18.37
C VAL A 210 -7.52 -4.13 -18.69
N VAL A 211 -6.42 -4.12 -17.92
CA VAL A 211 -5.27 -4.99 -18.20
C VAL A 211 -5.60 -6.46 -18.00
N TYR A 212 -6.29 -6.84 -16.93
CA TYR A 212 -6.57 -8.26 -16.68
C TYR A 212 -7.44 -8.90 -17.78
N PRO A 213 -8.55 -8.29 -18.24
CA PRO A 213 -9.28 -8.81 -19.40
C PRO A 213 -8.46 -8.83 -20.69
N PHE A 214 -7.61 -7.81 -20.93
CA PHE A 214 -6.73 -7.82 -22.10
C PHE A 214 -5.74 -9.00 -22.04
N TYR A 215 -5.15 -9.23 -20.87
CA TYR A 215 -4.26 -10.35 -20.62
C TYR A 215 -5.01 -11.69 -20.76
N GLN A 216 -6.28 -11.78 -20.36
CA GLN A 216 -7.12 -12.95 -20.59
C GLN A 216 -7.31 -13.24 -22.08
N VAL A 217 -7.58 -12.21 -22.90
CA VAL A 217 -7.71 -12.36 -24.36
C VAL A 217 -6.38 -12.79 -24.97
N LEU A 218 -5.27 -12.17 -24.54
CA LEU A 218 -3.93 -12.52 -25.01
C LEU A 218 -3.62 -13.98 -24.68
N PHE A 219 -3.86 -14.40 -23.43
CA PHE A 219 -3.62 -15.75 -22.96
C PHE A 219 -4.45 -16.77 -23.74
N THR A 220 -5.75 -16.51 -23.93
CA THR A 220 -6.64 -17.40 -24.70
C THR A 220 -6.13 -17.63 -26.12
N LYS A 221 -5.56 -16.61 -26.77
CA LYS A 221 -4.98 -16.74 -28.12
C LYS A 221 -3.64 -17.49 -28.13
N THR A 222 -2.88 -17.40 -27.04
CA THR A 222 -1.55 -18.05 -26.93
C THR A 222 -1.61 -19.43 -26.29
N ASN A 223 -2.76 -19.84 -25.75
CA ASN A 223 -2.95 -21.13 -25.14
C ASN A 223 -2.63 -22.23 -26.17
N HIS A 224 -1.84 -23.24 -25.77
CA HIS A 224 -1.34 -24.32 -26.65
C HIS A 224 -0.36 -23.89 -27.75
N THR A 225 0.28 -22.73 -27.62
CA THR A 225 1.35 -22.29 -28.52
C THR A 225 2.70 -22.20 -27.80
N ASN A 226 3.79 -22.09 -28.56
CA ASN A 226 5.15 -21.88 -28.00
C ASN A 226 5.28 -20.59 -27.16
N TYR A 227 4.28 -19.70 -27.18
CA TYR A 227 4.25 -18.44 -26.45
C TYR A 227 3.51 -18.50 -25.10
N GLU A 228 3.00 -19.67 -24.68
CA GLU A 228 2.30 -19.84 -23.39
C GLU A 228 3.18 -19.42 -22.20
N LEU A 229 4.41 -19.92 -22.14
CA LEU A 229 5.33 -19.65 -21.02
C LEU A 229 5.80 -18.18 -20.96
N PRO A 230 6.17 -17.52 -22.07
CA PRO A 230 6.42 -16.07 -22.08
C PRO A 230 5.23 -15.22 -21.59
N VAL A 231 4.00 -15.58 -21.97
CA VAL A 231 2.81 -14.86 -21.51
C VAL A 231 2.65 -15.04 -20.01
N ILE A 232 2.73 -16.26 -19.48
CA ILE A 232 2.65 -16.52 -18.03
C ILE A 232 3.72 -15.73 -17.25
N MET A 233 4.96 -15.66 -17.76
CA MET A 233 6.04 -14.89 -17.14
C MET A 233 5.82 -13.37 -17.18
N LEU A 234 4.97 -12.87 -18.07
CA LEU A 234 4.61 -11.45 -18.12
C LEU A 234 3.77 -11.04 -16.90
N LEU A 235 3.00 -11.95 -16.31
CA LEU A 235 2.09 -11.66 -15.19
C LEU A 235 2.85 -11.26 -13.91
N PRO A 236 3.86 -12.00 -13.42
CA PRO A 236 4.70 -11.55 -12.30
C PRO A 236 5.43 -10.22 -12.59
N ALA A 237 5.89 -10.01 -13.83
CA ALA A 237 6.55 -8.77 -14.21
C ALA A 237 5.58 -7.58 -14.16
N PHE A 238 4.37 -7.75 -14.70
CA PHE A 238 3.31 -6.75 -14.63
C PHE A 238 2.94 -6.43 -13.18
N ARG A 239 2.76 -7.46 -12.33
CA ARG A 239 2.49 -7.32 -10.89
C ARG A 239 3.54 -6.46 -10.20
N LEU A 240 4.83 -6.67 -10.49
CA LEU A 240 5.90 -5.84 -9.93
C LEU A 240 5.86 -4.39 -10.43
N VAL A 241 5.66 -4.18 -11.73
CA VAL A 241 5.59 -2.85 -12.32
C VAL A 241 4.43 -2.05 -11.73
N ILE A 242 3.25 -2.65 -11.61
CA ILE A 242 2.08 -1.92 -11.08
C ILE A 242 2.25 -1.60 -9.59
N LYS A 243 2.79 -2.54 -8.80
CA LYS A 243 3.15 -2.30 -7.39
C LYS A 243 4.12 -1.12 -7.25
N LYS A 244 5.13 -1.07 -8.11
CA LYS A 244 6.10 0.04 -8.15
C LYS A 244 5.43 1.38 -8.49
N VAL A 245 4.62 1.42 -9.55
CA VAL A 245 3.96 2.67 -9.98
C VAL A 245 3.00 3.16 -8.90
N PHE A 246 2.26 2.25 -8.25
CA PHE A 246 1.41 2.60 -7.11
C PHE A 246 2.22 3.16 -5.94
N ALA A 247 3.32 2.50 -5.56
CA ALA A 247 4.17 2.96 -4.47
C ALA A 247 4.74 4.36 -4.73
N MET A 248 5.13 4.64 -5.98
CA MET A 248 5.57 5.98 -6.38
C MET A 248 4.45 7.02 -6.29
N ALA A 249 3.22 6.68 -6.71
CA ALA A 249 2.07 7.57 -6.64
C ALA A 249 1.61 7.85 -5.20
N ALA A 250 1.74 6.86 -4.32
CA ALA A 250 1.34 6.91 -2.91
C ALA A 250 2.50 7.26 -1.95
N SER A 251 3.66 7.70 -2.47
CA SER A 251 4.87 7.98 -1.68
C SER A 251 4.69 9.00 -0.54
N HIS A 252 3.67 9.87 -0.62
CA HIS A 252 3.38 10.84 0.44
C HIS A 252 2.52 10.28 1.58
N LYS A 253 1.94 9.09 1.41
CA LYS A 253 1.21 8.33 2.43
C LYS A 253 1.79 6.92 2.49
N GLU A 254 3.05 6.83 2.91
CA GLU A 254 3.83 5.60 2.94
C GLU A 254 3.13 4.47 3.72
N ASP A 255 2.40 4.80 4.79
CA ASP A 255 1.59 3.86 5.56
C ASP A 255 0.47 3.20 4.73
N MET A 256 -0.05 3.86 3.69
CA MET A 256 -1.15 3.34 2.88
C MET A 256 -0.68 2.40 1.76
N ILE A 257 0.60 2.43 1.38
CA ILE A 257 1.14 1.64 0.26
C ILE A 257 0.88 0.14 0.45
N PRO A 258 1.18 -0.49 1.60
CA PRO A 258 0.93 -1.92 1.76
C PRO A 258 -0.56 -2.30 1.71
N VAL A 259 -1.42 -1.46 2.29
CA VAL A 259 -2.86 -1.76 2.43
C VAL A 259 -3.61 -1.52 1.13
N HIS A 260 -3.23 -0.49 0.37
CA HIS A 260 -4.00 -0.03 -0.77
C HIS A 260 -3.41 -0.46 -2.12
N ALA A 261 -2.09 -0.47 -2.24
CA ALA A 261 -1.44 -0.84 -3.50
C ALA A 261 -1.12 -2.32 -3.56
N VAL A 262 -0.37 -2.82 -2.58
CA VAL A 262 0.11 -4.21 -2.58
C VAL A 262 -1.06 -5.17 -2.49
N PHE A 263 -1.91 -5.00 -1.47
CA PHE A 263 -3.04 -5.89 -1.25
C PHE A 263 -4.01 -5.92 -2.44
N THR A 264 -4.34 -4.77 -3.03
CA THR A 264 -5.25 -4.72 -4.19
C THR A 264 -4.65 -5.44 -5.39
N VAL A 265 -3.38 -5.19 -5.72
CA VAL A 265 -2.72 -5.86 -6.84
C VAL A 265 -2.67 -7.37 -6.61
N ASP A 266 -2.29 -7.81 -5.41
CA ASP A 266 -2.18 -9.22 -5.05
C ASP A 266 -3.55 -9.92 -5.06
N PHE A 267 -4.59 -9.22 -4.62
CA PHE A 267 -5.96 -9.72 -4.65
C PHE A 267 -6.46 -9.88 -6.09
N PHE A 268 -6.24 -8.89 -6.96
CA PHE A 268 -6.61 -9.00 -8.37
C PHE A 268 -5.82 -10.10 -9.08
N ASP A 269 -4.52 -10.24 -8.79
CA ASP A 269 -3.67 -11.29 -9.36
C ASP A 269 -4.15 -12.68 -8.93
N ALA A 270 -4.47 -12.86 -7.64
CA ALA A 270 -5.01 -14.10 -7.10
C ALA A 270 -6.43 -14.42 -7.65
N LEU A 271 -7.29 -13.41 -7.79
CA LEU A 271 -8.61 -13.60 -8.41
C LEU A 271 -8.48 -13.99 -9.88
N TYR A 272 -7.63 -13.28 -10.63
CA TYR A 272 -7.31 -13.61 -12.01
C TYR A 272 -6.81 -15.06 -12.09
N LEU A 273 -5.84 -15.42 -11.23
CA LEU A 273 -5.32 -16.77 -11.07
C LEU A 273 -6.41 -17.81 -10.92
N ALA A 274 -7.31 -17.62 -9.96
CA ALA A 274 -8.40 -18.53 -9.68
C ALA A 274 -9.36 -18.71 -10.87
N THR A 275 -9.72 -17.65 -11.59
CA THR A 275 -10.60 -17.76 -12.78
C THR A 275 -9.92 -18.41 -13.97
N PHE A 276 -8.60 -18.24 -14.15
CA PHE A 276 -7.90 -18.86 -15.27
C PHE A 276 -7.41 -20.29 -15.00
N MET A 277 -7.25 -20.71 -13.74
CA MET A 277 -6.76 -22.06 -13.40
C MET A 277 -7.58 -23.19 -14.03
N GLN A 278 -8.88 -22.97 -14.26
CA GLN A 278 -9.79 -23.98 -14.81
C GLN A 278 -9.54 -24.29 -16.30
N SER A 279 -8.88 -23.40 -17.05
CA SER A 279 -8.63 -23.56 -18.49
C SER A 279 -7.21 -24.04 -18.82
N LEU A 280 -6.38 -24.29 -17.80
CA LEU A 280 -5.00 -24.71 -17.96
C LEU A 280 -4.83 -26.23 -18.01
N SER A 281 -3.73 -26.66 -18.63
CA SER A 281 -3.24 -28.03 -18.43
C SER A 281 -2.81 -28.26 -16.97
N MET A 282 -2.96 -29.48 -16.48
CA MET A 282 -2.54 -29.85 -15.11
C MET A 282 -1.06 -29.57 -14.84
N SER A 283 -0.19 -29.73 -15.85
CA SER A 283 1.23 -29.41 -15.76
C SER A 283 1.50 -27.92 -15.59
N THR A 284 0.80 -27.06 -16.35
CA THR A 284 0.94 -25.61 -16.25
C THR A 284 0.42 -25.10 -14.90
N LEU A 285 -0.69 -25.68 -14.41
CA LEU A 285 -1.24 -25.39 -13.09
C LEU A 285 -0.23 -25.69 -11.98
N VAL A 286 0.34 -26.90 -11.96
CA VAL A 286 1.34 -27.30 -10.95
C VAL A 286 2.56 -26.38 -11.01
N ALA A 287 3.04 -26.02 -12.20
CA ALA A 287 4.17 -25.11 -12.35
C ALA A 287 3.89 -23.73 -11.76
N ILE A 288 2.70 -23.17 -12.00
CA ILE A 288 2.31 -21.85 -11.48
C ILE A 288 2.15 -21.87 -9.96
N VAL A 289 1.50 -22.91 -9.39
CA VAL A 289 1.37 -23.05 -7.93
C VAL A 289 2.74 -23.16 -7.27
N ILE A 290 3.67 -23.93 -7.84
CA ILE A 290 5.04 -24.02 -7.31
C ILE A 290 5.72 -22.66 -7.34
N VAL A 291 5.62 -21.92 -8.45
CA VAL A 291 6.21 -20.58 -8.56
C VAL A 291 5.61 -19.62 -7.54
N ASP A 292 4.29 -19.63 -7.35
CA ASP A 292 3.62 -18.78 -6.37
C ASP A 292 4.01 -19.14 -4.92
N ILE A 293 4.05 -20.43 -4.57
CA ILE A 293 4.54 -20.89 -3.26
C ILE A 293 6.00 -20.45 -3.05
N MET A 294 6.86 -20.60 -4.05
CA MET A 294 8.26 -20.17 -3.96
C MET A 294 8.37 -18.65 -3.78
N GLN A 295 7.61 -17.86 -4.53
CA GLN A 295 7.59 -16.40 -4.40
C GLN A 295 7.11 -15.98 -3.01
N ASN A 296 5.99 -16.54 -2.53
CA ASN A 296 5.44 -16.27 -1.21
C ASN A 296 6.41 -16.70 -0.09
N ALA A 297 7.10 -17.84 -0.23
CA ALA A 297 8.10 -18.29 0.73
C ALA A 297 9.32 -17.34 0.78
N VAL A 298 9.79 -16.85 -0.37
CA VAL A 298 10.89 -15.87 -0.44
C VAL A 298 10.47 -14.55 0.20
N GLU A 299 9.27 -14.05 -0.08
CA GLU A 299 8.75 -12.82 0.54
C GLU A 299 8.62 -12.98 2.06
N LEU A 300 8.12 -14.13 2.53
CA LEU A 300 8.01 -14.43 3.96
C LEU A 300 9.37 -14.54 4.64
N GLN A 301 10.33 -15.21 4.00
CA GLN A 301 11.69 -15.35 4.53
C GLN A 301 12.38 -13.99 4.60
N GLU A 302 12.21 -13.14 3.58
CA GLU A 302 12.75 -11.78 3.58
C GLU A 302 12.14 -10.94 4.72
N LEU A 303 10.82 -11.01 4.89
CA LEU A 303 10.11 -10.32 5.98
C LEU A 303 10.64 -10.78 7.33
N HIS A 304 10.79 -12.09 7.54
CA HIS A 304 11.31 -12.67 8.77
C HIS A 304 12.74 -12.19 9.07
N GLN A 305 13.64 -12.24 8.08
CA GLN A 305 15.01 -11.75 8.23
C GLN A 305 15.09 -10.25 8.54
N ARG A 306 14.15 -9.45 8.03
CA ARG A 306 14.07 -8.01 8.32
C ARG A 306 13.59 -7.76 9.74
N THR A 307 12.57 -8.49 10.18
CA THR A 307 12.07 -8.44 11.57
C THR A 307 13.21 -8.75 12.55
N LEU A 308 13.97 -9.81 12.32
CA LEU A 308 15.13 -10.15 13.15
C LEU A 308 16.20 -9.05 13.14
N ARG A 309 16.50 -8.46 11.97
CA ARG A 309 17.45 -7.34 11.86
C ARG A 309 16.99 -6.10 12.63
N ILE A 310 15.69 -5.80 12.62
CA ILE A 310 15.13 -4.67 13.37
C ILE A 310 15.23 -4.95 14.87
N ILE A 311 14.80 -6.12 15.32
CA ILE A 311 14.90 -6.54 16.74
C ILE A 311 16.35 -6.44 17.22
N ALA A 312 17.31 -6.99 16.47
CA ALA A 312 18.72 -6.94 16.84
C ALA A 312 19.28 -5.51 16.90
N ARG A 313 18.82 -4.60 16.02
CA ARG A 313 19.20 -3.18 16.07
C ARG A 313 18.59 -2.49 17.29
N THR A 314 17.33 -2.76 17.60
CA THR A 314 16.65 -2.19 18.77
C THR A 314 17.31 -2.65 20.07
N GLN A 315 17.66 -3.93 20.19
CA GLN A 315 18.35 -4.47 21.36
C GLN A 315 19.74 -3.83 21.58
N ARG A 316 20.49 -3.54 20.51
CA ARG A 316 21.77 -2.83 20.62
C ARG A 316 21.63 -1.39 21.13
N VAL A 317 20.50 -0.76 20.86
CA VAL A 317 20.26 0.65 21.21
C VAL A 317 19.72 0.78 22.64
N VAL A 318 18.83 -0.12 23.07
CA VAL A 318 18.23 -0.10 24.42
C VAL A 318 19.17 -0.72 25.47
N GLY A 319 20.16 -1.52 25.05
CA GLY A 319 21.03 -2.28 25.95
C GLY A 319 20.30 -3.47 26.60
N PRO A 320 21.01 -4.38 27.29
CA PRO A 320 20.38 -5.45 28.06
C PRO A 320 19.78 -4.87 29.34
N THR A 321 18.64 -4.18 29.23
CA THR A 321 17.87 -3.81 30.41
C THR A 321 17.26 -5.07 31.03
N THR A 322 17.44 -5.18 32.33
CA THR A 322 17.17 -6.34 33.18
C THR A 322 15.75 -6.90 33.01
N ASN A 323 15.70 -8.23 32.81
CA ASN A 323 14.64 -9.19 33.16
C ASN A 323 13.52 -9.57 32.19
N THR A 324 13.54 -9.16 30.93
CA THR A 324 12.87 -9.97 29.89
C THR A 324 13.70 -9.92 28.61
N ALA A 325 14.36 -11.03 28.28
CA ALA A 325 14.77 -11.25 26.90
C ALA A 325 13.50 -11.14 26.06
N TYR A 326 13.35 -10.07 25.29
CA TYR A 326 12.23 -9.91 24.36
C TYR A 326 12.05 -11.25 23.64
N ASN A 327 10.90 -11.90 23.80
CA ASN A 327 10.60 -13.24 23.27
C ASN A 327 10.45 -13.23 21.73
N GLY A 328 11.39 -12.59 21.02
CA GLY A 328 11.34 -12.36 19.59
C GLY A 328 10.22 -11.41 19.12
N ASN A 329 9.48 -10.76 20.03
CA ASN A 329 8.35 -9.92 19.66
C ASN A 329 8.82 -8.51 19.26
N LEU A 330 8.71 -8.20 17.96
CA LEU A 330 9.06 -6.91 17.39
C LEU A 330 8.27 -5.75 18.02
N LEU A 331 6.98 -5.96 18.29
CA LEU A 331 6.08 -4.91 18.76
C LEU A 331 6.47 -4.44 20.17
N GLU A 332 6.80 -5.38 21.06
CA GLU A 332 7.25 -5.11 22.42
C GLU A 332 8.62 -4.41 22.43
N ALA A 333 9.55 -4.84 21.57
CA ALA A 333 10.85 -4.21 21.41
C ALA A 333 10.72 -2.74 20.97
N VAL A 334 9.80 -2.46 20.04
CA VAL A 334 9.54 -1.10 19.55
C VAL A 334 8.85 -0.24 20.61
N ARG A 335 7.87 -0.78 21.35
CA ARG A 335 7.22 -0.07 22.47
C ARG A 335 8.24 0.34 23.52
N SER A 336 9.13 -0.56 23.93
CA SER A 336 10.17 -0.26 24.92
C SER A 336 11.18 0.78 24.43
N LEU A 337 11.59 0.71 23.16
CA LEU A 337 12.42 1.75 22.54
C LEU A 337 11.73 3.12 22.58
N CYS A 338 10.43 3.15 22.33
CA CYS A 338 9.61 4.36 22.39
C CYS A 338 9.47 4.90 23.83
N SER A 339 9.33 4.02 24.82
CA SER A 339 9.28 4.38 26.25
C SER A 339 10.62 4.87 26.79
N SER A 340 11.73 4.42 26.19
CA SER A 340 13.11 4.84 26.50
C SER A 340 13.44 6.19 25.84
N SER A 341 12.59 7.19 26.08
CA SER A 341 12.52 8.46 25.35
C SER A 341 13.89 9.12 25.14
N GLY A 342 14.78 9.14 26.14
CA GLY A 342 16.09 9.80 26.03
C GLY A 342 17.00 9.25 24.91
N ILE A 343 16.98 7.93 24.65
CA ILE A 343 17.82 7.31 23.61
C ILE A 343 17.23 7.56 22.23
N LEU A 344 15.91 7.38 22.09
CA LEU A 344 15.23 7.58 20.82
C LEU A 344 15.26 9.05 20.41
N GLN A 345 15.05 10.00 21.33
CA GLN A 345 15.09 11.44 21.07
C GLN A 345 16.42 11.89 20.43
N SER A 346 17.56 11.35 20.87
CA SER A 346 18.87 11.64 20.26
C SER A 346 19.04 11.07 18.84
N GLN A 347 18.24 10.07 18.47
CA GLN A 347 18.35 9.25 17.26
C GLN A 347 17.20 9.48 16.27
N ILE A 348 16.20 10.34 16.57
CA ILE A 348 15.09 10.62 15.63
C ILE A 348 15.65 11.26 14.37
N ARG A 349 15.89 10.43 13.36
CA ARG A 349 16.31 10.87 12.01
C ARG A 349 15.10 11.44 11.27
N ALA A 350 15.36 12.34 10.33
CA ALA A 350 14.35 12.97 9.46
C ALA A 350 13.49 11.99 8.63
N GLY A 351 13.78 10.68 8.65
CA GLY A 351 13.06 9.64 7.91
C GLY A 351 12.05 8.80 8.71
N ILE A 352 11.86 9.05 10.01
CA ILE A 352 10.90 8.29 10.85
C ILE A 352 9.58 9.07 10.98
N SER A 353 8.46 8.46 10.56
CA SER A 353 7.13 9.02 10.79
C SER A 353 6.63 8.65 12.17
N VAL A 354 6.36 9.65 13.02
CA VAL A 354 5.84 9.43 14.37
C VAL A 354 4.34 9.16 14.29
N ARG A 355 3.58 10.07 13.67
CA ARG A 355 2.15 9.90 13.39
C ARG A 355 1.90 9.16 12.10
N SER A 356 0.80 8.43 12.08
CA SER A 356 0.26 7.75 10.90
C SER A 356 -0.46 8.75 10.01
N CYS A 357 -0.55 8.44 8.71
CA CYS A 357 -1.42 9.19 7.80
C CYS A 357 -2.91 8.94 8.07
N ILE A 358 -3.23 7.93 8.89
CA ILE A 358 -4.57 7.55 9.30
C ILE A 358 -4.60 7.65 10.83
N GLU A 359 -5.51 8.43 11.39
CA GLU A 359 -5.66 8.51 12.85
C GLU A 359 -6.04 7.15 13.41
N HIS A 360 -5.24 6.64 14.33
CA HIS A 360 -5.53 5.43 15.07
C HIS A 360 -6.07 5.78 16.46
N GLN A 361 -7.07 5.03 16.91
CA GLN A 361 -7.48 5.10 18.31
C GLN A 361 -6.40 4.41 19.16
N VAL A 362 -5.57 5.22 19.81
CA VAL A 362 -4.51 4.77 20.72
C VAL A 362 -4.82 5.19 22.14
N SER A 363 -4.37 4.41 23.12
CA SER A 363 -4.47 4.77 24.54
C SER A 363 -3.90 6.17 24.83
N PRO A 364 -4.40 6.85 25.89
CA PRO A 364 -3.87 8.16 26.29
C PRO A 364 -2.38 8.11 26.61
N GLU A 365 -1.88 6.99 27.15
CA GLU A 365 -0.45 6.74 27.38
C GLU A 365 0.34 6.77 26.07
N SER A 366 -0.03 5.96 25.08
CA SER A 366 0.59 5.94 23.76
C SER A 366 0.50 7.31 23.07
N ASN A 367 -0.61 8.03 23.23
CA ASN A 367 -0.77 9.37 22.64
C ASN A 367 0.17 10.41 23.29
N SER A 368 0.35 10.34 24.62
CA SER A 368 1.31 11.19 25.33
C SER A 368 2.75 10.93 24.88
N LEU A 369 3.09 9.65 24.68
CA LEU A 369 4.40 9.23 24.16
C LEU A 369 4.63 9.77 22.75
N LEU A 370 3.65 9.62 21.85
CA LEU A 370 3.72 10.17 20.49
C LEU A 370 3.95 11.69 20.51
N THR A 371 3.24 12.41 21.38
CA THR A 371 3.39 13.86 21.54
C THR A 371 4.81 14.24 22.01
N ILE A 372 5.38 13.48 22.95
CA ILE A 372 6.77 13.68 23.42
C ILE A 372 7.76 13.47 22.27
N LEU A 373 7.58 12.43 21.45
CA LEU A 373 8.44 12.16 20.29
C LEU A 373 8.31 13.22 19.20
N GLU A 374 7.11 13.76 18.97
CA GLU A 374 6.88 14.87 18.04
C GLU A 374 7.60 16.14 18.50
N ASN A 375 7.48 16.49 19.79
CA ASN A 375 8.13 17.66 20.36
C ASN A 375 9.65 17.56 20.32
N ALA A 376 10.21 16.36 20.57
CA ALA A 376 11.64 16.10 20.47
C ALA A 376 12.17 16.23 19.03
N ARG A 377 11.38 15.81 18.04
CA ARG A 377 11.70 16.01 16.63
C ARG A 377 11.74 17.49 16.27
N GLN A 378 10.79 18.28 16.77
CA GLN A 378 10.75 19.73 16.52
C GLN A 378 11.93 20.46 17.18
N THR A 379 12.26 20.13 18.43
CA THR A 379 13.43 20.70 19.12
C THR A 379 14.76 20.29 18.50
N GLY A 380 14.91 19.05 18.03
CA GLY A 380 16.06 18.62 17.24
C GLY A 380 16.17 19.31 15.86
N SER A 381 15.03 19.71 15.26
CA SER A 381 15.00 20.54 14.05
C SER A 381 15.32 22.01 14.34
N ILE A 382 14.94 22.53 15.50
CA ILE A 382 15.30 23.89 15.97
C ILE A 382 16.79 23.96 16.31
N ALA A 383 17.36 22.92 16.94
CA ALA A 383 18.81 22.83 17.19
C ALA A 383 19.62 22.91 15.87
N LYS A 384 19.17 22.21 14.82
CA LYS A 384 19.77 22.31 13.48
C LYS A 384 19.57 23.68 12.80
N LEU A 385 18.54 24.43 13.18
CA LEU A 385 18.29 25.79 12.69
C LEU A 385 19.21 26.81 13.39
N PHE A 386 19.55 26.56 14.66
CA PHE A 386 20.56 27.32 15.40
C PHE A 386 22.00 27.00 14.99
N ASP A 387 22.29 25.79 14.50
CA ASP A 387 23.59 25.43 13.90
C ASP A 387 23.84 26.08 12.51
N HIS A 388 22.85 26.79 11.95
CA HIS A 388 22.98 27.55 10.69
C HIS A 388 22.90 29.07 10.87
N LEU A 389 22.83 29.56 12.10
CA LEU A 389 23.09 30.96 12.40
C LEU A 389 24.60 31.15 12.61
N PRO A 390 25.27 32.07 11.89
CA PRO A 390 26.66 32.38 12.18
C PRO A 390 26.76 32.83 13.64
N SER A 391 27.69 32.23 14.37
CA SER A 391 27.93 32.49 15.78
C SER A 391 28.18 33.98 16.03
N ILE A 392 27.17 34.71 16.51
CA ILE A 392 27.37 36.06 17.02
C ILE A 392 27.84 35.93 18.48
N ASN A 393 29.16 36.01 18.62
CA ASN A 393 29.97 36.45 19.75
C ASN A 393 29.58 35.96 21.16
N ARG A 394 30.35 34.96 21.63
CA ARG A 394 30.77 34.90 23.03
C ARG A 394 31.73 36.06 23.30
N VAL A 395 31.38 36.97 24.22
CA VAL A 395 32.37 37.81 24.90
C VAL A 395 32.97 36.98 26.04
N PRO A 396 34.30 36.80 26.11
CA PRO A 396 34.93 35.98 27.12
C PRO A 396 34.98 36.68 28.48
N SER A 397 34.59 35.94 29.52
CA SER A 397 34.91 36.24 30.92
C SER A 397 36.42 36.19 31.14
N GLN A 398 37.05 37.33 31.40
CA GLN A 398 38.38 37.40 32.01
C GLN A 398 38.20 37.63 33.52
N SER A 399 38.61 36.65 34.32
CA SER A 399 38.94 36.84 35.72
C SER A 399 40.40 36.43 35.96
N ALA A 400 41.06 37.26 36.76
CA ALA A 400 42.30 37.07 37.51
C ALA A 400 43.65 37.21 36.78
N SER A 401 44.27 38.38 36.99
CA SER A 401 45.66 38.43 37.47
C SER A 401 45.78 39.49 38.57
N ILE A 402 46.39 39.06 39.67
CA ILE A 402 46.63 39.74 40.94
C ILE A 402 47.82 40.74 40.83
N HIS A 403 47.83 41.72 41.75
CA HIS A 403 48.94 42.55 42.25
C HIS A 403 49.18 43.99 41.70
N GLU A 404 48.81 44.95 42.58
CA GLU A 404 49.70 46.00 43.14
C GLU A 404 49.98 47.30 42.36
N ARG A 405 49.33 48.41 42.75
CA ARG A 405 49.98 49.64 43.31
C ARG A 405 49.00 50.80 43.57
N ARG A 406 49.06 51.26 44.83
CA ARG A 406 48.93 52.62 45.43
C ARG A 406 48.49 53.83 44.57
N SER A 407 47.85 54.76 45.30
CA SER A 407 47.60 56.22 45.08
C SER A 407 46.57 56.54 43.99
N ASN A 408 45.52 57.33 44.21
CA ASN A 408 45.17 58.37 45.19
C ASN A 408 43.68 58.33 45.52
#